data_AF-V2WPT4-F1
#
_entry.id   AF-V2WPT4-F1
#
_cell.length_a   1.000
_cell.length_b   1.000
_cell.length_c   1.000
_cell.angle_alpha   90.00
_cell.angle_beta   90.00
_cell.angle_gamma   90.00
#
_symmetry.space_group_name_H-M   'P 1'
#
loop_
_entity.id
_entity.type
_entity.pdbx_description
1 polymer ?
#
loop_
_entity_poly.entity_id
_entity_poly.type
_entity_poly.pdbx_seq_one_letter_code
_entity_poly.pdbx_strand_id
1 'polypeptide(L)'
;MERNSMRILLALYTGDQIVEKLALLDSGAEGNFISRITARKLRLPLTKLDKRVKVLNVDRTLNTSAYVTHTARVTFFIGDRKMTEDLMVSGLGGEQLILGMPWLRHYNPQIDWRNGEINFPPRRKLNIKRFRGVLDHTPAEILI
;
A
#
# COMPACT_ATOMS: atom_id res chain seq x y z
N MET A 1 -18.86 17.49 2.28
CA MET A 1 -17.67 16.81 2.82
C MET A 1 -17.14 15.92 1.73
N GLU A 2 -15.99 16.26 1.16
CA GLU A 2 -15.30 15.39 0.20
C GLU A 2 -14.91 14.10 0.93
N ARG A 3 -15.33 12.95 0.37
CA ARG A 3 -14.89 11.65 0.90
C ARG A 3 -13.50 11.38 0.35
N ASN A 4 -12.48 11.54 1.18
CA ASN A 4 -11.08 11.18 0.87
C ASN A 4 -10.85 9.66 0.91
N SER A 5 -11.91 8.87 0.84
CA SER A 5 -11.87 7.44 1.01
C SER A 5 -12.96 6.72 0.23
N MET A 6 -12.63 5.54 -0.29
CA MET A 6 -13.59 4.61 -0.89
C MET A 6 -13.32 3.17 -0.44
N ARG A 7 -14.32 2.30 -0.53
CA ARG A 7 -14.14 0.88 -0.22
C ARG A 7 -13.93 0.08 -1.50
N ILE A 8 -12.94 -0.79 -1.49
CA ILE A 8 -12.59 -1.68 -2.60
C ILE A 8 -12.49 -3.11 -2.13
N LEU A 9 -12.79 -4.05 -3.02
CA LEU A 9 -12.54 -5.47 -2.77
C LEU A 9 -11.10 -5.81 -3.11
N LEU A 10 -10.43 -6.48 -2.18
CA LEU A 10 -9.11 -7.07 -2.36
C LEU A 10 -9.27 -8.59 -2.31
N ALA A 11 -8.71 -9.29 -3.30
CA ALA A 11 -8.61 -10.73 -3.30
C ALA A 11 -7.30 -11.14 -2.59
N LEU A 12 -7.37 -11.46 -1.29
CA LEU A 12 -6.19 -11.79 -0.48
C LEU A 12 -5.78 -13.24 -0.71
N TYR A 13 -4.49 -13.46 -0.94
CA TYR A 13 -3.90 -14.78 -1.03
C TYR A 13 -3.36 -15.22 0.34
N THR A 14 -3.91 -16.30 0.89
CA THR A 14 -3.52 -16.86 2.22
C THR A 14 -2.59 -18.07 2.11
N GLY A 15 -2.04 -18.34 0.93
CA GLY A 15 -1.15 -19.48 0.65
C GLY A 15 -1.86 -20.62 -0.07
N ASP A 16 -3.03 -21.03 0.41
CA ASP A 16 -3.84 -22.11 -0.16
C ASP A 16 -5.13 -21.61 -0.82
N GLN A 17 -5.60 -20.42 -0.44
CA GLN A 17 -6.88 -19.88 -0.86
C GLN A 17 -6.78 -18.40 -1.23
N ILE A 18 -7.78 -17.97 -2.00
CA ILE A 18 -8.05 -16.56 -2.24
C ILE A 18 -9.34 -16.19 -1.51
N VAL A 19 -9.27 -15.18 -0.65
CA VAL A 19 -10.41 -14.71 0.15
C VAL A 19 -10.63 -13.22 -0.12
N GLU A 20 -11.86 -12.86 -0.47
CA GLU A 20 -12.21 -11.45 -0.66
C GLU A 20 -12.32 -10.71 0.67
N LYS A 21 -11.72 -9.52 0.73
CA LYS A 21 -11.82 -8.61 1.87
C LYS A 21 -12.05 -7.19 1.39
N LEU A 22 -12.91 -6.50 2.11
CA LEU A 22 -13.14 -5.09 1.89
C LEU A 22 -12.01 -4.28 2.54
N ALA A 23 -11.39 -3.41 1.76
CA ALA A 23 -10.39 -2.47 2.24
C ALA A 23 -10.90 -1.04 2.04
N LEU A 24 -10.58 -0.16 3.00
CA LEU A 24 -10.74 1.26 2.83
C LEU A 24 -9.49 1.81 2.13
N LEU A 25 -9.65 2.33 0.93
CA LEU A 25 -8.63 3.15 0.29
C LEU A 25 -8.80 4.57 0.83
N ASP A 26 -7.81 5.09 1.55
CA ASP A 26 -7.92 6.35 2.30
C ASP A 26 -6.69 7.24 2.07
N SER A 27 -6.85 8.33 1.33
CA SER A 27 -5.76 9.28 1.07
C SER A 27 -5.43 10.15 2.30
N GLY A 28 -6.27 10.12 3.34
CA GLY A 28 -5.98 10.75 4.64
C GLY A 28 -5.16 9.85 5.59
N ALA A 29 -5.01 8.56 5.29
CA ALA A 29 -4.28 7.65 6.15
C ALA A 29 -2.77 7.69 5.89
N GLU A 30 -1.98 7.95 6.94
CA GLU A 30 -0.50 7.99 6.86
C GLU A 30 0.14 6.59 6.79
N GLY A 31 -0.64 5.53 7.00
CA GLY A 31 -0.17 4.16 7.06
C GLY A 31 -1.08 3.20 6.32
N ASN A 32 -0.54 2.02 6.01
CA ASN A 32 -1.33 0.88 5.57
C ASN A 32 -1.57 -0.03 6.77
N PHE A 33 -2.83 -0.45 6.98
CA PHE A 33 -3.22 -1.16 8.17
C PHE A 33 -4.05 -2.40 7.88
N ILE A 34 -3.98 -3.36 8.80
CA ILE A 34 -4.89 -4.50 8.87
C ILE A 34 -5.44 -4.60 10.30
N SER A 35 -6.73 -4.94 10.41
CA SER A 35 -7.33 -5.11 11.72
C SER A 35 -6.74 -6.35 12.41
N ARG A 36 -6.50 -6.24 13.71
CA ARG A 36 -6.05 -7.38 14.53
C ARG A 36 -6.98 -8.59 14.43
N ILE A 37 -8.28 -8.34 14.29
CA ILE A 37 -9.31 -9.39 14.13
C ILE A 37 -9.12 -10.10 12.79
N THR A 38 -8.98 -9.35 11.70
CA THR A 38 -8.79 -9.89 10.34
C THR A 38 -7.48 -10.68 10.26
N ALA A 39 -6.38 -10.13 10.77
CA ALA A 39 -5.09 -10.82 10.75
C ALA A 39 -5.13 -12.17 11.49
N ARG A 40 -5.80 -12.22 12.65
CA ARG A 40 -6.01 -13.47 13.40
C ARG A 40 -6.91 -14.45 12.66
N LYS A 41 -8.05 -14.00 12.11
CA LYS A 41 -8.99 -14.86 11.37
C LYS A 41 -8.33 -15.51 10.16
N LEU A 42 -7.50 -14.77 9.45
CA LEU A 42 -6.74 -15.25 8.30
C LEU A 42 -5.44 -15.98 8.69
N ARG A 43 -5.14 -16.10 9.99
CA ARG A 43 -3.93 -16.74 10.53
C ARG A 43 -2.64 -16.22 9.90
N LEU A 44 -2.59 -14.91 9.63
CA LEU A 44 -1.44 -14.30 8.99
C LEU A 44 -0.22 -14.33 9.93
N PRO A 45 0.97 -14.64 9.41
CA PRO A 45 2.20 -14.51 10.18
C PRO A 45 2.41 -13.04 10.55
N LEU A 46 2.72 -12.80 11.82
CA LEU A 46 2.99 -11.47 12.35
C LEU A 46 4.48 -11.29 12.58
N THR A 47 5.03 -10.16 12.11
CA THR A 47 6.41 -9.77 12.35
C THR A 47 6.42 -8.67 13.41
N LYS A 48 7.18 -8.87 14.49
CA LYS A 48 7.35 -7.87 15.54
C LYS A 48 8.22 -6.72 15.01
N LEU A 49 7.83 -5.49 15.31
CA LEU A 49 8.63 -4.31 15.01
C LEU A 49 9.72 -4.11 16.06
N ASP A 50 10.91 -3.69 15.63
CA ASP A 50 12.01 -3.34 16.53
C ASP A 50 11.65 -2.16 17.45
N LYS A 51 10.91 -1.19 16.89
CA LYS A 51 10.38 -0.03 17.60
C LYS A 51 8.87 0.04 17.42
N ARG A 52 8.15 0.19 18.53
CA ARG A 52 6.70 0.43 18.50
C ARG A 52 6.40 1.78 17.84
N VAL A 53 5.39 1.81 16.99
CA VAL A 53 4.97 3.03 16.28
C VAL A 53 3.73 3.57 16.95
N LYS A 54 3.76 4.85 17.34
CA LYS A 54 2.56 5.52 17.88
C LYS A 54 1.65 5.87 16.72
N VAL A 55 0.39 5.43 16.77
CA VAL A 55 -0.61 5.72 15.73
C VAL A 55 -1.79 6.41 16.40
N LEU A 56 -2.25 7.51 15.80
CA LEU A 56 -3.39 8.30 16.27
C LEU A 56 -4.51 8.20 15.26
N ASN A 57 -5.75 8.07 15.74
CA ASN A 57 -6.92 8.26 14.87
C ASN A 57 -7.10 9.77 14.62
N VAL A 58 -7.59 10.12 13.44
CA VAL A 58 -7.81 11.52 13.03
C VAL A 58 -8.80 12.24 13.94
N ASP A 59 -9.79 11.53 14.48
CA ASP A 59 -10.85 12.06 15.36
C ASP A 59 -10.46 12.08 16.85
N ARG A 60 -9.20 11.76 17.19
CA ARG A 60 -8.67 11.64 18.56
C ARG A 60 -9.39 10.58 19.42
N THR A 61 -10.22 9.73 18.83
CA THR A 61 -10.75 8.56 19.55
C THR A 61 -9.66 7.50 19.74
N LEU A 62 -9.78 6.70 20.79
CA LEU A 62 -8.78 5.70 21.11
C LEU A 62 -8.79 4.58 20.07
N ASN A 63 -7.70 4.48 19.30
CA ASN A 63 -7.26 3.15 18.91
C ASN A 63 -6.94 2.39 20.20
N THR A 64 -7.51 1.20 20.39
CA THR A 64 -7.45 0.45 21.66
C THR A 64 -6.02 0.12 22.11
N SER A 65 -5.04 0.21 21.19
CA SER A 65 -3.63 0.32 21.53
C SER A 65 -3.04 1.56 20.85
N ALA A 66 -2.57 2.53 21.63
CA ALA A 66 -1.87 3.74 21.12
C ALA A 66 -0.59 3.41 20.31
N TYR A 67 -0.15 2.15 20.34
CA TYR A 67 1.06 1.68 19.69
C TYR A 67 0.81 0.46 18.81
N VAL A 68 1.29 0.53 17.57
CA VAL A 68 1.49 -0.62 16.70
C VAL A 68 2.82 -1.29 17.06
N THR A 69 2.80 -2.61 17.20
CA THR A 69 3.96 -3.43 17.59
C THR A 69 4.29 -4.51 16.59
N HIS A 70 3.40 -4.78 15.64
CA HIS A 70 3.53 -5.86 14.67
C HIS A 70 3.04 -5.41 13.29
N THR A 71 3.61 -5.99 12.25
CA THR A 71 3.10 -5.97 10.89
C THR A 71 2.64 -7.37 10.47
N ALA A 72 1.78 -7.44 9.47
CA ALA A 72 1.44 -8.67 8.77
C ALA A 72 1.74 -8.49 7.29
N ARG A 73 2.51 -9.41 6.70
CA ARG A 73 2.75 -9.43 5.26
C ARG A 73 1.52 -10.00 4.56
N VAL A 74 0.89 -9.20 3.69
CA VAL A 74 -0.32 -9.57 2.97
C VAL A 74 -0.06 -9.53 1.48
N THR A 75 -0.40 -10.61 0.81
CA THR A 75 -0.46 -10.65 -0.66
C THR A 75 -1.91 -10.53 -1.10
N PHE A 76 -2.21 -9.64 -2.03
CA PHE A 76 -3.55 -9.48 -2.57
C PHE A 76 -3.54 -9.10 -4.04
N PHE A 77 -4.68 -9.24 -4.69
CA PHE A 77 -4.90 -8.80 -6.06
C PHE A 77 -5.89 -7.63 -6.10
N ILE A 78 -5.61 -6.69 -7.01
CA ILE A 78 -6.57 -5.69 -7.49
C ILE A 78 -6.62 -5.84 -9.00
N GLY A 79 -7.76 -6.30 -9.52
CA GLY A 79 -7.84 -6.80 -10.88
C GLY A 79 -6.89 -7.98 -11.09
N ASP A 80 -6.02 -7.88 -12.10
CA ASP A 80 -5.02 -8.88 -12.45
C ASP A 80 -3.66 -8.67 -11.75
N ARG A 81 -3.50 -7.57 -11.01
CA ARG A 81 -2.21 -7.21 -10.39
C ARG A 81 -2.06 -7.78 -9.00
N LYS A 82 -1.07 -8.66 -8.84
CA LYS A 82 -0.57 -9.15 -7.56
C LYS A 82 0.27 -8.08 -6.86
N MET A 83 0.00 -7.87 -5.59
CA MET A 83 0.70 -6.92 -4.71
C MET A 83 1.07 -7.60 -3.39
N THR A 84 2.14 -7.14 -2.75
CA THR A 84 2.56 -7.66 -1.44
C THR A 84 2.99 -6.52 -0.55
N GLU A 85 2.32 -6.37 0.59
CA GLU A 85 2.48 -5.24 1.50
C GLU A 85 2.67 -5.71 2.93
N ASP A 86 3.52 -5.01 3.68
CA ASP A 86 3.62 -5.17 5.13
C ASP A 86 2.66 -4.18 5.81
N LEU A 87 1.52 -4.69 6.28
CA LEU A 87 0.45 -3.88 6.88
C LEU A 87 0.61 -3.81 8.39
N MET A 88 0.47 -2.61 8.96
CA MET A 88 0.50 -2.40 10.41
C MET A 88 -0.73 -3.02 11.08
N VAL A 89 -0.51 -3.85 12.11
CA VAL A 89 -1.60 -4.50 12.84
C VAL A 89 -2.15 -3.56 13.91
N SER A 90 -3.39 -3.11 13.73
CA SER A 90 -4.03 -2.14 14.63
C SER A 90 -5.50 -2.47 14.91
N GLY A 91 -6.11 -1.75 15.86
CA GLY A 91 -7.57 -1.72 16.02
C GLY A 91 -8.16 -0.75 14.99
N LEU A 92 -8.97 -1.25 14.05
CA LEU A 92 -9.52 -0.42 12.95
C LEU A 92 -11.03 -0.17 13.10
N GLY A 93 -11.58 -0.39 14.30
CA GLY A 93 -13.02 -0.36 14.52
C GLY A 93 -13.73 -1.39 13.64
N GLY A 94 -14.50 -0.91 12.66
CA GLY A 94 -15.24 -1.74 11.71
C GLY A 94 -14.50 -2.09 10.41
N GLU A 95 -13.37 -1.44 10.11
CA GLU A 95 -12.65 -1.70 8.86
C GLU A 95 -11.75 -2.94 8.97
N GLN A 96 -11.63 -3.69 7.88
CA GLN A 96 -10.79 -4.90 7.86
C GLN A 96 -9.35 -4.58 7.45
N LEU A 97 -9.19 -3.70 6.45
CA LEU A 97 -7.91 -3.22 5.93
C LEU A 97 -8.03 -1.74 5.58
N ILE A 98 -6.92 -1.01 5.69
CA ILE A 98 -6.77 0.35 5.16
C ILE A 98 -5.54 0.39 4.25
N LEU A 99 -5.71 0.83 3.01
CA LEU A 99 -4.62 1.19 2.11
C LEU A 99 -4.50 2.71 2.09
N GLY A 100 -3.44 3.22 2.70
CA GLY A 100 -3.22 4.64 2.88
C GLY A 100 -2.31 5.27 1.84
N MET A 101 -1.80 6.45 2.17
CA MET A 101 -0.84 7.20 1.35
C MET A 101 0.44 6.43 0.99
N PRO A 102 1.03 5.58 1.86
CA PRO A 102 2.17 4.78 1.46
C PRO A 102 1.88 3.86 0.27
N TRP A 103 0.75 3.15 0.28
CA TRP A 103 0.33 2.30 -0.84
C TRP A 103 0.00 3.13 -2.09
N LEU A 104 -0.76 4.21 -1.92
CA LEU A 104 -1.15 5.12 -3.01
C LEU A 104 0.08 5.71 -3.72
N ARG A 105 1.09 6.16 -2.97
CA ARG A 105 2.33 6.70 -3.56
C ARG A 105 3.18 5.63 -4.21
N HIS A 106 3.24 4.43 -3.64
CA HIS A 106 4.06 3.36 -4.17
C HIS A 106 3.57 2.88 -5.53
N TYR A 107 2.27 2.61 -5.66
CA TYR A 107 1.70 2.07 -6.90
C TYR A 107 1.16 3.14 -7.85
N ASN A 108 0.85 4.33 -7.33
CA ASN A 108 0.32 5.48 -8.06
C ASN A 108 -0.77 5.10 -9.09
N PRO A 109 -1.85 4.42 -8.66
CA PRO A 109 -2.92 4.05 -9.57
C PRO A 109 -3.67 5.27 -10.10
N GLN A 110 -4.30 5.11 -11.26
CA GLN A 110 -5.38 5.97 -11.67
C GLN A 110 -6.65 5.53 -10.95
N ILE A 111 -7.25 6.46 -10.20
CA ILE A 111 -8.44 6.18 -9.39
C ILE A 111 -9.60 6.98 -9.95
N ASP A 112 -10.64 6.27 -10.39
CA ASP A 112 -11.94 6.88 -10.67
C ASP A 112 -12.74 6.89 -9.37
N TRP A 113 -12.66 8.00 -8.63
CA TRP A 113 -13.35 8.16 -7.35
C TRP A 113 -14.87 8.18 -7.49
N ARG A 114 -15.42 8.52 -8.66
CA ARG A 114 -16.86 8.59 -8.90
C ARG A 114 -17.44 7.18 -9.08
N ASN A 115 -16.73 6.33 -9.82
CA ASN A 115 -17.17 4.98 -10.13
C ASN A 115 -16.57 3.91 -9.20
N GLY A 116 -15.57 4.28 -8.39
CA GLY A 116 -14.91 3.37 -7.45
C GLY A 116 -13.88 2.44 -8.11
N GLU A 117 -13.32 2.84 -9.26
CA GLU A 117 -12.43 1.99 -10.05
C GLU A 117 -10.95 2.32 -9.83
N ILE A 118 -10.11 1.29 -9.90
CA ILE A 118 -8.65 1.41 -9.81
C ILE A 118 -8.05 0.81 -11.05
N ASN A 119 -7.29 1.62 -11.78
CA ASN A 119 -6.59 1.22 -12.98
C ASN A 119 -5.10 1.47 -12.82
N PHE A 120 -4.29 0.54 -13.32
CA PHE A 120 -2.84 0.68 -13.27
C PHE A 120 -2.28 0.75 -14.70
N PRO A 121 -1.76 1.91 -15.12
CA PRO A 121 -1.21 2.03 -16.46
C PRO A 121 -0.02 1.07 -16.64
N PRO A 122 0.17 0.51 -17.85
CA PRO A 122 1.36 -0.26 -18.16
C PRO A 122 2.60 0.61 -17.99
N ARG A 123 3.68 0.05 -17.44
CA ARG A 123 4.98 0.74 -17.39
C ARG A 123 5.40 1.04 -18.84
N ARG A 124 5.30 2.30 -19.26
CA ARG A 124 5.84 2.73 -20.55
C ARG A 124 7.36 2.50 -20.52
N LYS A 125 7.85 1.52 -21.27
CA LYS A 125 9.28 1.45 -21.58
C LYS A 125 9.57 2.66 -22.47
N LEU A 126 10.22 3.67 -21.91
CA LEU A 126 10.78 4.75 -22.72
C LEU A 126 11.88 4.12 -23.58
N ASN A 127 11.57 3.87 -24.85
CA ASN A 127 12.60 3.63 -25.84
C ASN A 127 13.29 4.98 -26.11
N ILE A 128 14.24 5.33 -25.26
CA ILE A 128 15.17 6.42 -25.54
C ILE A 128 15.97 5.96 -26.75
N LYS A 129 15.62 6.45 -27.94
CA LYS A 129 16.49 6.33 -29.11
C LYS A 129 17.82 6.93 -28.69
N ARG A 130 18.90 6.13 -28.70
CA ARG A 130 20.26 6.63 -28.48
C ARG A 130 20.44 7.85 -29.39
N PHE A 131 20.49 9.03 -28.80
CA PHE A 131 20.98 10.21 -29.49
C PHE A 131 22.49 10.01 -29.62
N ARG A 132 23.01 9.88 -30.85
CA ARG A 132 24.44 10.06 -31.13
C ARG A 132 24.64 11.54 -31.40
N GLY A 133 25.28 12.26 -30.50
CA GLY A 133 25.52 13.70 -30.61
C GLY A 133 25.74 14.44 -29.29
N VAL A 134 26.45 15.57 -29.41
CA VAL A 134 26.82 16.64 -28.43
C VAL A 134 27.55 16.21 -27.15
N LEU A 135 27.28 15.02 -26.59
CA LEU A 135 27.93 14.53 -25.37
C LEU A 135 29.05 13.51 -25.63
N ASP A 136 29.31 13.15 -26.89
CA ASP A 136 30.32 12.17 -27.29
C ASP A 136 31.74 12.77 -27.48
N HIS A 137 31.96 14.03 -27.07
CA HIS A 137 33.20 14.77 -27.32
C HIS A 137 33.89 15.29 -26.05
N THR A 138 33.64 14.71 -24.88
CA THR A 138 34.51 14.94 -23.73
C THR A 138 35.82 14.16 -23.95
N PRO A 139 36.98 14.82 -24.16
CA PRO A 139 38.25 14.11 -24.16
C PRO A 139 38.44 13.50 -22.78
N ALA A 140 38.98 12.27 -22.72
CA ALA A 140 39.38 11.68 -21.46
C ALA A 140 40.40 12.62 -20.79
N GLU A 141 40.07 13.13 -19.61
CA GLU A 141 41.02 13.85 -18.78
C GLU A 141 42.20 12.92 -18.51
N ILE A 142 43.38 13.30 -18.99
CA ILE A 142 44.64 12.64 -18.66
C ILE A 142 44.98 13.09 -17.24
N LEU A 143 44.78 12.21 -16.26
CA LEU A 143 45.37 12.32 -14.94
C LEU A 143 46.86 12.00 -15.05
N ILE A 144 47.69 13.02 -14.86
CA ILE A 144 49.14 12.90 -14.57
C ILE A 144 49.28 12.65 -13.07
#